data_AF-A0AB73TVG5-F1
#
_entry.id   AF-A0AB73TVG5-F1
#
_cell.length_a   1.000
_cell.length_b   1.000
_cell.length_c   1.000
_cell.angle_alpha   90.00
_cell.angle_beta   90.00
_cell.angle_gamma   90.00
#
_symmetry.space_group_name_H-M   'P 1'
#
loop_
_entity.id
_entity.type
_entity.pdbx_description
1 polymer ?
#
loop_
_entity_poly.entity_id
_entity_poly.type
_entity_poly.pdbx_seq_one_letter_code
_entity_poly.pdbx_strand_id
1 'polypeptide(L)'
;MVDKDDCNAQASGPPDAARTFGQLPNVVVPKDFDAPSPPSEVSEWEGSEDLTRPRSTYADRRPYVIVEDLRTLQGPTDCVVELPLRLDWSPKRHYDLADHGDRRTLYERTLTQALRTEDLQAFANRSLLLELWPRLWLPQQVRDLWEGRFPELAARRGTTK
;
A
#
# COMPACT_ATOMS: atom_id res chain seq x y z
N MET A 1 -32.73 -9.68 10.09
CA MET A 1 -31.44 -10.36 10.34
C MET A 1 -30.77 -10.37 8.99
N VAL A 2 -29.96 -9.36 8.73
CA VAL A 2 -29.28 -9.20 7.43
C VAL A 2 -27.97 -9.97 7.56
N ASP A 3 -27.79 -10.99 6.73
CA ASP A 3 -26.58 -11.79 6.66
C ASP A 3 -25.35 -10.87 6.49
N LYS A 4 -24.37 -10.99 7.40
CA LYS A 4 -23.22 -10.07 7.54
C LYS A 4 -22.07 -10.44 6.58
N ASP A 5 -22.32 -11.34 5.64
CA ASP A 5 -21.30 -12.14 4.96
C ASP A 5 -21.00 -11.73 3.51
N ASP A 6 -21.76 -10.81 2.90
CA ASP A 6 -21.61 -10.55 1.45
C ASP A 6 -21.51 -9.05 1.13
N CYS A 7 -20.34 -8.47 1.35
CA CYS A 7 -19.95 -7.15 0.82
C CYS A 7 -18.55 -7.20 0.22
N ASN A 8 -18.13 -8.37 -0.25
CA ASN A 8 -16.81 -8.54 -0.83
C ASN A 8 -16.70 -7.63 -2.06
N ALA A 9 -15.93 -6.56 -1.93
CA ALA A 9 -15.57 -5.72 -3.05
C ALA A 9 -14.63 -6.53 -3.94
N GLN A 10 -15.22 -7.22 -4.92
CA GLN A 10 -14.46 -7.99 -5.90
C GLN A 10 -13.60 -7.03 -6.71
N ALA A 11 -12.33 -6.91 -6.33
CA ALA A 11 -11.30 -6.36 -7.20
C ALA A 11 -11.09 -7.36 -8.35
N SER A 12 -11.96 -7.31 -9.35
CA SER A 12 -11.87 -8.10 -10.57
C SER A 12 -10.61 -7.69 -11.34
N GLY A 13 -9.51 -8.35 -11.03
CA GLY A 13 -8.32 -8.40 -11.86
C GLY A 13 -8.06 -9.86 -12.23
N PRO A 14 -7.57 -10.14 -13.45
CA PRO A 14 -7.23 -11.50 -13.83
C PRO A 14 -6.22 -12.08 -12.82
N PRO A 15 -6.29 -13.39 -12.50
CA PRO A 15 -5.31 -14.02 -11.64
C PRO A 15 -3.94 -13.84 -12.30
N ASP A 16 -3.04 -13.16 -11.59
CA ASP A 16 -1.64 -13.09 -11.97
C ASP A 16 -1.12 -14.52 -11.87
N ALA A 17 -0.85 -15.13 -13.02
CA ALA A 17 -0.43 -16.53 -13.09
C ALA A 17 0.78 -16.69 -12.16
N ALA A 18 0.63 -17.54 -11.15
CA ALA A 18 1.66 -17.77 -10.15
C ALA A 18 2.97 -18.16 -10.87
N ARG A 19 3.96 -17.28 -10.78
CA ARG A 19 5.31 -17.57 -11.27
C ARG A 19 5.93 -18.58 -10.30
N THR A 20 6.10 -19.83 -10.74
CA THR A 20 6.81 -20.85 -9.97
C THR A 20 8.26 -20.42 -9.76
N PHE A 21 8.63 -20.18 -8.50
CA PHE A 21 10.00 -19.88 -8.10
C PHE A 21 10.86 -21.15 -8.32
N GLY A 22 11.94 -21.03 -9.10
CA GLY A 22 12.93 -22.13 -9.24
C GLY A 22 13.24 -22.62 -10.65
N GLN A 23 12.68 -22.05 -11.72
CA GLN A 23 13.06 -22.48 -13.07
C GLN A 23 13.20 -21.30 -14.03
N LEU A 24 14.31 -20.56 -13.86
CA LEU A 24 14.85 -19.80 -14.98
C LEU A 24 15.58 -20.82 -15.87
N PRO A 25 15.06 -21.16 -17.06
CA PRO A 25 15.55 -22.30 -17.85
C PRO A 25 17.01 -22.17 -18.32
N ASN A 26 17.67 -21.03 -18.07
CA ASN A 26 19.03 -20.71 -18.50
C ASN A 26 19.88 -20.02 -17.40
N VAL A 27 19.65 -20.30 -16.11
CA VAL A 27 20.57 -19.79 -15.06
C VAL A 27 21.82 -20.65 -15.02
N VAL A 28 22.88 -20.14 -15.65
CA VAL A 28 24.25 -20.61 -15.41
C VAL A 28 24.80 -19.80 -14.25
N VAL A 29 24.87 -20.40 -13.07
CA VAL A 29 25.61 -19.81 -11.94
C VAL A 29 27.10 -19.97 -12.24
N PRO A 30 27.87 -18.88 -12.37
CA PRO A 30 29.32 -18.96 -12.55
C PRO A 30 29.97 -19.73 -11.39
N LYS A 31 31.00 -20.53 -11.66
CA LYS A 31 31.69 -21.32 -10.64
C LYS A 31 32.36 -20.46 -9.56
N ASP A 32 32.65 -19.21 -9.90
CA ASP A 32 33.29 -18.23 -9.03
C ASP A 32 32.27 -17.32 -8.32
N PHE A 33 30.97 -17.65 -8.34
CA PHE A 33 29.94 -16.86 -7.65
C PHE A 33 30.17 -16.76 -6.12
N ASP A 34 30.76 -17.80 -5.51
CA ASP A 34 31.15 -17.84 -4.09
C ASP A 34 32.60 -17.36 -3.85
N ALA A 35 33.34 -17.03 -4.92
CA ALA A 35 34.69 -16.50 -4.77
C ALA A 35 34.61 -15.09 -4.12
N PRO A 36 35.57 -14.74 -3.24
CA PRO A 36 35.64 -13.38 -2.74
C PRO A 36 35.83 -12.43 -3.93
N SER A 37 35.02 -11.36 -3.97
CA SER A 37 35.09 -10.34 -5.01
C SER A 37 36.55 -9.82 -5.12
N PRO A 38 37.09 -9.67 -6.34
CA PRO A 38 38.49 -9.29 -6.53
C PRO A 38 38.74 -7.89 -5.92
N PRO A 39 39.91 -7.64 -5.31
CA PRO A 39 40.17 -6.42 -4.54
C PRO A 39 40.00 -5.11 -5.35
N SER A 40 40.13 -5.19 -6.68
CA SER A 40 39.84 -4.09 -7.60
C SER A 40 38.36 -3.74 -7.70
N GLU A 41 37.47 -4.73 -7.62
CA GLU A 41 36.00 -4.55 -7.60
C GLU A 41 35.56 -4.03 -6.22
N VAL A 42 36.12 -4.58 -5.13
CA VAL A 42 35.86 -4.05 -3.77
C VAL A 42 36.24 -2.57 -3.66
N SER A 43 37.38 -2.17 -4.25
CA SER A 43 37.84 -0.76 -4.26
C SER A 43 36.96 0.15 -5.14
N GLU A 44 36.34 -0.37 -6.19
CA GLU A 44 35.41 0.39 -7.05
C GLU A 44 34.06 0.64 -6.34
N TRP A 45 33.63 -0.33 -5.52
CA TRP A 45 32.43 -0.24 -4.69
C TRP A 45 32.65 0.60 -3.42
N GLU A 46 33.87 0.61 -2.87
CA GLU A 46 34.27 1.49 -1.75
C GLU A 46 34.65 2.92 -2.22
N GLY A 47 35.00 3.09 -3.50
CA GLY A 47 35.54 4.35 -4.04
C GLY A 47 34.54 5.25 -4.77
N SER A 48 33.26 4.88 -4.87
CA SER A 48 32.24 5.66 -5.60
C SER A 48 31.15 6.18 -4.68
N GLU A 49 31.54 6.88 -3.62
CA GLU A 49 30.60 7.68 -2.85
C GLU A 49 30.22 8.94 -3.64
N ASP A 50 29.24 8.84 -4.54
CA ASP A 50 28.52 10.01 -5.06
C ASP A 50 27.62 10.58 -3.94
N LEU A 51 28.24 11.10 -2.87
CA LEU A 51 27.60 11.66 -1.67
C LEU A 51 26.77 12.92 -1.98
N THR A 52 26.82 13.40 -3.22
CA THR A 52 26.07 14.57 -3.67
C THR A 52 24.61 14.23 -3.98
N ARG A 53 24.26 12.96 -4.20
CA ARG A 53 22.86 12.54 -4.36
C ARG A 53 22.22 12.40 -2.98
N PRO A 54 21.15 13.15 -2.68
CA PRO A 54 20.40 12.91 -1.45
C PRO A 54 19.97 11.44 -1.44
N ARG A 55 20.18 10.74 -0.32
CA ARG A 55 19.74 9.37 -0.13
C ARG A 55 18.20 9.35 -0.16
N SER A 56 17.64 9.18 -1.36
CA SER A 56 16.21 8.99 -1.55
C SER A 56 15.82 7.68 -0.87
N THR A 57 14.93 7.77 0.11
CA THR A 57 14.46 6.61 0.86
C THR A 57 13.51 5.79 0.00
N TYR A 58 13.28 4.53 0.36
CA TYR A 58 12.28 3.70 -0.32
C TYR A 58 10.89 4.37 -0.34
N ALA A 59 10.52 5.09 0.73
CA ALA A 59 9.26 5.82 0.80
C ALA A 59 9.15 6.89 -0.30
N ASP A 60 10.24 7.64 -0.53
CA ASP A 60 10.33 8.71 -1.53
C ASP A 60 10.14 8.26 -2.98
N ARG A 61 10.52 7.02 -3.30
CA ARG A 61 10.40 6.47 -4.66
C ARG A 61 9.11 5.69 -4.90
N ARG A 62 8.32 5.47 -3.85
CA ARG A 62 7.11 4.65 -3.96
C ARG A 62 6.01 5.47 -4.61
N PRO A 63 5.46 5.06 -5.77
CA PRO A 63 4.32 5.73 -6.35
C PRO A 63 3.09 5.48 -5.46
N TYR A 64 2.43 6.55 -5.04
CA TYR A 64 1.14 6.50 -4.36
C TYR A 64 0.05 6.92 -5.34
N VAL A 65 -1.03 6.15 -5.36
CA VAL A 65 -2.22 6.50 -6.14
C VAL A 65 -3.18 7.33 -5.32
N ILE A 66 -3.92 8.22 -6.00
CA ILE A 66 -4.95 9.05 -5.43
C ILE A 66 -6.14 9.07 -6.37
N VAL A 67 -7.35 9.11 -5.82
CA VAL A 67 -8.57 9.28 -6.63
C VAL A 67 -8.70 10.72 -7.11
N GLU A 68 -9.41 10.94 -8.22
CA GLU A 68 -9.70 12.30 -8.70
C GLU A 68 -10.73 13.04 -7.83
N ASP A 69 -11.64 12.28 -7.21
CA ASP A 69 -12.72 12.80 -6.39
C ASP A 69 -13.01 11.84 -5.24
N LEU A 70 -13.17 12.35 -4.02
CA LEU A 70 -13.51 11.54 -2.86
C LEU A 70 -14.88 10.88 -2.99
N ARG A 71 -15.80 11.42 -3.79
CA ARG A 71 -17.15 10.88 -4.00
C ARG A 71 -17.15 9.54 -4.75
N THR A 72 -16.04 9.17 -5.41
CA THR A 72 -15.91 7.85 -6.05
C THR A 72 -15.60 6.75 -5.04
N LEU A 73 -15.22 7.12 -3.81
CA LEU A 73 -14.97 6.18 -2.71
C LEU A 73 -16.30 5.69 -2.13
N GLN A 74 -16.82 4.63 -2.72
CA GLN A 74 -18.10 4.00 -2.38
C GLN A 74 -17.91 2.60 -1.76
N GLY A 75 -16.73 2.34 -1.21
CA GLY A 75 -16.42 1.09 -0.54
C GLY A 75 -17.36 0.80 0.63
N PRO A 76 -17.30 -0.45 1.13
CA PRO A 76 -18.13 -0.92 2.23
C PRO A 76 -17.90 -0.13 3.52
N THR A 77 -18.90 -0.12 4.39
CA THR A 77 -18.91 0.68 5.64
C THR A 77 -19.14 -0.13 6.90
N ASP A 78 -20.02 -1.13 6.87
CA ASP A 78 -20.47 -1.87 8.06
C ASP A 78 -20.56 -3.39 7.80
N CYS A 79 -19.49 -3.99 7.28
CA CYS A 79 -19.41 -5.41 6.96
C CYS A 79 -18.00 -5.98 7.16
N VAL A 80 -17.86 -7.30 7.03
CA VAL A 80 -16.54 -7.94 6.95
C VAL A 80 -16.04 -7.87 5.52
N VAL A 81 -14.78 -7.49 5.35
CA VAL A 81 -14.11 -7.35 4.04
C VAL A 81 -12.86 -8.21 4.02
N GLU A 82 -12.65 -8.96 2.94
CA GLU A 82 -11.38 -9.62 2.67
C GLU A 82 -10.52 -8.73 1.75
N LEU A 83 -9.33 -8.34 2.21
CA LEU A 83 -8.39 -7.65 1.33
C LEU A 83 -7.71 -8.65 0.37
N PRO A 84 -7.57 -8.31 -0.92
CA PRO A 84 -6.83 -9.12 -1.86
C PRO A 84 -5.36 -9.19 -1.44
N LEU A 85 -4.71 -10.31 -1.77
CA LEU A 85 -3.31 -10.57 -1.42
C LEU A 85 -2.38 -9.42 -1.85
N ARG A 86 -2.68 -8.73 -2.96
CA ARG A 86 -1.87 -7.60 -3.44
C ARG A 86 -1.84 -6.41 -2.48
N LEU A 87 -2.89 -6.20 -1.68
CA LEU A 87 -2.99 -5.13 -0.69
C LEU A 87 -2.50 -5.56 0.69
N ASP A 88 -2.61 -6.85 1.00
CA ASP A 88 -2.17 -7.39 2.28
C ASP A 88 -1.58 -8.80 2.11
N TRP A 89 -0.28 -8.95 2.39
CA TRP A 89 0.42 -10.24 2.37
C TRP A 89 0.27 -11.04 3.68
N SER A 90 -0.53 -10.54 4.62
CA SER A 90 -0.88 -11.25 5.85
C SER A 90 -1.63 -12.57 5.58
N PRO A 91 -1.47 -13.58 6.44
CA PRO A 91 -2.34 -14.76 6.43
C PRO A 91 -3.78 -14.46 6.87
N LYS A 92 -3.99 -13.44 7.74
CA LYS A 92 -5.33 -12.96 8.12
C LYS A 92 -5.63 -11.65 7.38
N ARG A 93 -6.45 -11.73 6.33
CA ARG A 93 -6.87 -10.58 5.50
C ARG A 93 -8.35 -10.20 5.64
N HIS A 94 -9.03 -10.76 6.64
CA HIS A 94 -10.41 -10.44 6.95
C HIS A 94 -10.45 -9.33 8.00
N TYR A 95 -11.17 -8.26 7.68
CA TYR A 95 -11.30 -7.06 8.51
C TYR A 95 -12.79 -6.80 8.77
N ASP A 96 -13.19 -6.71 10.04
CA ASP A 96 -14.55 -6.33 10.41
C ASP A 96 -14.67 -4.80 10.50
N LEU A 97 -15.42 -4.18 9.59
CA LEU A 97 -15.58 -2.71 9.60
C LEU A 97 -16.40 -2.21 10.79
N ALA A 98 -17.12 -3.09 11.50
CA ALA A 98 -17.76 -2.75 12.77
C ALA A 98 -16.74 -2.59 13.92
N ASP A 99 -15.55 -3.19 13.80
CA ASP A 99 -14.47 -3.00 14.76
C ASP A 99 -13.60 -1.80 14.37
N HIS A 100 -13.42 -0.85 15.28
CA HIS A 100 -12.68 0.37 15.01
C HIS A 100 -11.19 0.12 14.66
N GLY A 101 -10.58 -0.93 15.21
CA GLY A 101 -9.19 -1.31 14.97
C GLY A 101 -9.00 -1.94 13.60
N ASP A 102 -9.87 -2.89 13.24
CA ASP A 102 -9.86 -3.52 11.91
C ASP A 102 -10.18 -2.48 10.82
N ARG A 103 -11.19 -1.62 11.05
CA ARG A 103 -11.53 -0.51 10.14
C ARG A 103 -10.34 0.43 9.92
N ARG A 104 -9.63 0.81 10.99
CA ARG A 104 -8.42 1.64 10.87
C ARG A 104 -7.33 0.94 10.08
N THR A 105 -7.05 -0.33 10.41
CA THR A 105 -5.99 -1.11 9.77
C THR A 105 -6.27 -1.30 8.28
N LEU A 106 -7.51 -1.60 7.91
CA LEU A 106 -7.92 -1.72 6.51
C LEU A 106 -7.65 -0.43 5.72
N TYR A 107 -7.95 0.74 6.31
CA TYR A 107 -7.73 2.03 5.65
C TYR A 107 -6.24 2.37 5.54
N GLU A 108 -5.45 2.13 6.58
CA GLU A 108 -4.00 2.31 6.53
C GLU A 108 -3.35 1.42 5.46
N ARG A 109 -3.78 0.15 5.38
CA ARG A 109 -3.33 -0.80 4.36
C ARG A 109 -3.76 -0.37 2.97
N THR A 110 -5.03 -0.04 2.77
CA THR A 110 -5.56 0.38 1.47
C THR A 110 -4.85 1.63 0.95
N LEU A 111 -4.73 2.68 1.76
CA LEU A 111 -4.09 3.94 1.36
C LEU A 111 -2.58 3.80 1.13
N THR A 112 -1.94 2.91 1.89
CA THR A 112 -0.49 2.69 1.75
C THR A 112 -0.21 1.69 0.63
N GLN A 113 -1.01 0.66 0.42
CA GLN A 113 -0.68 -0.46 -0.48
C GLN A 113 -1.35 -0.39 -1.85
N ALA A 114 -2.42 0.40 -2.03
CA ALA A 114 -3.06 0.55 -3.32
C ALA A 114 -2.06 1.03 -4.38
N LEU A 115 -2.08 0.33 -5.53
CA LEU A 115 -1.36 0.71 -6.74
C LEU A 115 -2.31 1.16 -7.85
N ARG A 116 -3.62 1.04 -7.62
CA ARG A 116 -4.66 1.42 -8.57
C ARG A 116 -5.78 2.19 -7.88
N THR A 117 -6.43 3.06 -8.63
CA THR A 117 -7.57 3.84 -8.11
C THR A 117 -8.78 2.96 -7.82
N GLU A 118 -8.93 1.86 -8.56
CA GLU A 118 -10.02 0.90 -8.37
C GLU A 118 -9.96 0.23 -6.99
N ASP A 119 -8.77 -0.07 -6.48
CA ASP A 119 -8.59 -0.61 -5.14
C ASP A 119 -9.06 0.38 -4.06
N LEU A 120 -8.76 1.68 -4.25
CA LEU A 120 -9.24 2.73 -3.35
C LEU A 120 -10.78 2.83 -3.39
N GLN A 121 -11.37 2.81 -4.58
CA GLN A 121 -12.82 2.92 -4.75
C GLN A 121 -13.56 1.69 -4.19
N ALA A 122 -12.95 0.51 -4.30
CA ALA A 122 -13.49 -0.75 -3.82
C ALA A 122 -13.48 -0.85 -2.29
N PHE A 123 -12.40 -0.39 -1.63
CA PHE A 123 -12.18 -0.66 -0.20
C PHE A 123 -12.31 0.57 0.71
N ALA A 124 -12.26 1.79 0.17
CA ALA A 124 -12.42 3.01 0.95
C ALA A 124 -13.77 3.67 0.68
N ASN A 125 -14.35 4.23 1.74
CA ASN A 125 -15.57 5.02 1.72
C ASN A 125 -15.25 6.46 2.14
N ARG A 126 -15.81 7.44 1.44
CA ARG A 126 -15.58 8.87 1.75
C ARG A 126 -15.89 9.23 3.20
N SER A 127 -17.05 8.83 3.71
CA SER A 127 -17.54 9.25 5.03
C SER A 127 -16.65 8.70 6.14
N LEU A 128 -16.31 7.42 6.04
CA LEU A 128 -15.40 6.75 6.96
C LEU A 128 -13.97 7.30 6.84
N LEU A 129 -13.50 7.59 5.63
CA LEU A 129 -12.18 8.18 5.43
C LEU A 129 -12.07 9.51 6.18
N LEU A 130 -13.07 10.40 6.04
CA LEU A 130 -13.10 11.69 6.74
C LEU A 130 -13.15 11.55 8.26
N GLU A 131 -13.85 10.55 8.78
CA GLU A 131 -13.95 10.27 10.22
C GLU A 131 -12.63 9.72 10.79
N LEU A 132 -11.98 8.82 10.04
CA LEU A 132 -10.78 8.11 10.46
C LEU A 132 -9.51 8.90 10.22
N TRP A 133 -9.49 9.79 9.23
CA TRP A 133 -8.31 10.56 8.79
C TRP A 133 -7.39 11.06 9.91
N PRO A 134 -7.89 11.74 10.98
CA PRO A 134 -7.03 12.23 12.05
C PRO A 134 -6.39 11.12 12.90
N ARG A 135 -6.95 9.91 12.87
CA ARG A 135 -6.52 8.75 13.67
C ARG A 135 -5.70 7.73 12.89
N LEU A 136 -5.73 7.76 11.55
CA LEU A 136 -4.90 6.86 10.73
C LEU A 136 -3.42 7.11 11.00
N TRP A 137 -2.57 6.11 10.82
CA TRP A 137 -1.11 6.22 10.82
C TRP A 137 -0.60 6.04 9.39
N LEU A 138 -0.38 7.15 8.70
CA LEU A 138 0.05 7.17 7.30
C LEU A 138 1.44 7.79 7.16
N PRO A 139 2.26 7.32 6.19
CA PRO A 139 3.50 8.00 5.80
C PRO A 139 3.22 9.46 5.44
N GLN A 140 4.15 10.35 5.78
CA GLN A 140 3.96 11.79 5.58
C GLN A 140 3.65 12.15 4.12
N GLN A 141 4.32 11.50 3.16
CA GLN A 141 4.08 11.70 1.73
C GLN A 141 2.64 11.37 1.30
N VAL A 142 2.07 10.29 1.84
CA VAL A 142 0.67 9.91 1.56
C VAL A 142 -0.25 10.99 2.11
N ARG A 143 0.02 11.49 3.33
CA ARG A 143 -0.79 12.56 3.92
C ARG A 143 -0.72 13.83 3.10
N ASP A 144 0.48 14.29 2.76
CA ASP A 144 0.68 15.53 2.01
C ASP A 144 0.02 15.46 0.63
N LEU A 145 0.14 14.30 -0.05
CA LEU A 145 -0.51 14.04 -1.33
C LEU A 145 -2.04 14.14 -1.23
N TRP A 146 -2.63 13.47 -0.23
CA TRP A 146 -4.08 13.42 -0.06
C TRP A 146 -4.66 14.75 0.42
N GLU A 147 -3.99 15.43 1.34
CA GLU A 147 -4.45 16.73 1.85
C GLU A 147 -4.22 17.87 0.87
N GLY A 148 -3.14 17.82 0.08
CA GLY A 148 -2.91 18.75 -1.01
C GLY A 148 -4.01 18.66 -2.08
N ARG A 149 -4.55 17.46 -2.32
CA ARG A 149 -5.65 17.24 -3.27
C ARG A 149 -7.03 17.48 -2.67
N PHE A 150 -7.21 17.19 -1.38
CA PHE A 150 -8.50 17.24 -0.67
C PHE A 150 -8.40 18.07 0.61
N PRO A 151 -8.70 19.38 0.53
CA PRO A 151 -8.67 20.27 1.70
C PRO A 151 -9.61 19.85 2.84
N GLU A 152 -10.68 19.10 2.54
CA GLU A 152 -11.60 18.58 3.54
C GLU A 152 -10.95 17.56 4.51
N LEU A 153 -9.90 16.85 4.09
CA LEU A 153 -9.13 15.96 4.96
C LEU A 153 -8.22 16.76 5.90
N ALA A 154 -7.59 17.82 5.40
CA ALA A 154 -6.77 18.72 6.22
C ALA A 154 -7.60 19.39 7.33
N ALA A 155 -8.83 19.82 7.01
CA ALA A 155 -9.74 20.42 7.97
C ALA A 155 -10.09 19.48 9.16
N ARG A 156 -10.18 18.17 8.90
CA ARG A 156 -10.50 17.16 9.93
C ARG A 156 -9.34 16.89 10.90
N ARG A 157 -8.10 17.23 10.55
CA ARG A 157 -6.96 17.15 11.48
C ARG A 157 -6.98 18.25 12.53
N GLY A 158 -7.45 19.44 12.17
CA GLY A 158 -7.48 20.60 13.06
C GLY A 158 -8.61 20.55 14.10
N THR A 159 -9.61 19.70 13.90
CA THR A 159 -10.73 19.52 14.83
C THR A 159 -10.39 18.51 15.92
N THR A 160 -9.38 18.82 16.73
CA THR A 160 -9.25 18.23 18.07
C THR A 160 -10.07 19.13 18.99
N LYS A 161 -11.31 18.74 19.29
CA LYS A 161 -12.10 19.32 20.38
C LYS A 161 -12.51 18.21 21.32
#